data_AF-A0A920UN93-F1
#
_entry.id   AF-A0A920UN93-F1
#
_cell.length_a   1.000
_cell.length_b   1.000
_cell.length_c   1.000
_cell.angle_alpha   90.00
_cell.angle_beta   90.00
_cell.angle_gamma   90.00
#
_symmetry.space_group_name_H-M   'P 1'
#
loop_
_entity.id
_entity.type
_entity.pdbx_description
1 polymer ?
#
loop_
_entity_poly.entity_id
_entity_poly.type
_entity_poly.pdbx_seq_one_letter_code
_entity_poly.pdbx_strand_id
1 'polypeptide(L)'
;MVSRLSSTTRRVPPSFRRRRRRNQEQDPARWVTINPLVCEGCGDCNAVSNCLSVVQLETEFGRKRAINQSACNKDFSCLEGFCPSFVVLEGVTRKASELVDSSQLPDLPGNPRSRKGRLTTC
;
A
#
# COMPACT_ATOMS: atom_id res chain seq x y z
N MET A 1 31.69 -12.19 -37.11
CA MET A 1 31.99 -11.94 -35.68
C MET A 1 30.77 -11.31 -35.01
N VAL A 2 29.76 -12.12 -34.69
CA VAL A 2 28.55 -11.67 -33.96
C VAL A 2 28.71 -12.05 -32.50
N SER A 3 29.26 -11.11 -31.73
CA SER A 3 29.49 -11.26 -30.29
C SER A 3 28.16 -11.16 -29.55
N ARG A 4 27.67 -12.31 -29.07
CA ARG A 4 26.53 -12.43 -28.16
C ARG A 4 26.90 -11.82 -26.81
N LEU A 5 26.43 -10.61 -26.52
CA LEU A 5 26.44 -10.07 -25.16
C LEU A 5 25.28 -10.69 -24.38
N SER A 6 25.53 -11.85 -23.79
CA SER A 6 24.65 -12.50 -22.83
C SER A 6 24.54 -11.66 -21.56
N SER A 7 23.35 -11.08 -21.39
CA SER A 7 22.70 -10.68 -20.14
C SER A 7 23.08 -11.59 -18.97
N THR A 8 23.98 -11.11 -18.11
CA THR A 8 24.28 -11.77 -16.83
C THR A 8 23.78 -10.86 -15.71
N THR A 9 22.49 -10.95 -15.42
CA THR A 9 21.92 -10.43 -14.18
C THR A 9 22.65 -11.10 -13.02
N ARG A 10 23.49 -10.33 -12.31
CA ARG A 10 24.22 -10.80 -11.13
C ARG A 10 23.20 -11.17 -10.04
N ARG A 11 22.82 -12.45 -10.00
CA ARG A 11 22.05 -13.02 -8.89
C ARG A 11 22.87 -12.90 -7.61
N VAL A 12 22.38 -12.11 -6.66
CA VAL A 12 23.02 -11.91 -5.35
C VAL A 12 22.98 -13.24 -4.56
N PRO A 13 24.11 -13.73 -4.04
CA PRO A 13 24.19 -15.03 -3.38
C PRO A 13 23.47 -15.07 -2.01
N PRO A 14 23.01 -16.25 -1.56
CA PRO A 14 22.20 -16.41 -0.35
C PRO A 14 22.91 -16.01 0.96
N SER A 15 24.25 -15.90 0.99
CA SER A 15 25.02 -15.43 2.15
C SER A 15 24.72 -13.98 2.56
N PHE A 16 24.21 -13.15 1.63
CA PHE A 16 23.74 -11.80 1.96
C PHE A 16 22.31 -11.76 2.52
N ARG A 17 21.54 -12.86 2.44
CA ARG A 17 20.18 -12.92 3.04
C ARG A 17 20.24 -12.94 4.57
N ARG A 18 21.30 -13.53 5.17
CA ARG A 18 21.45 -13.62 6.64
C ARG A 18 22.06 -12.37 7.28
N ARG A 19 22.79 -11.52 6.55
CA ARG A 19 23.42 -10.30 7.10
C ARG A 19 22.50 -9.09 7.17
N ARG A 20 21.46 -8.99 6.33
CA ARG A 20 20.50 -7.86 6.38
C ARG A 20 19.63 -7.83 7.63
N ARG A 21 19.57 -8.92 8.41
CA ARG A 21 18.86 -8.95 9.71
C ARG A 21 19.55 -8.16 10.84
N ARG A 22 20.76 -7.62 10.62
CA ARG A 22 21.57 -6.99 11.69
C ARG A 22 21.84 -5.50 11.55
N ASN A 23 21.56 -4.89 10.40
CA ASN A 23 21.81 -3.46 10.21
C ASN A 23 20.48 -2.75 9.97
N GLN A 24 20.20 -1.81 10.86
CA GLN A 24 19.14 -0.82 10.80
C GLN A 24 19.13 -0.16 9.42
N GLU A 25 18.30 -0.64 8.51
CA GLU A 25 17.81 0.22 7.44
C GLU A 25 16.90 1.22 8.15
N GLN A 26 17.32 2.48 8.27
CA GLN A 26 16.50 3.53 8.84
C GLN A 26 15.20 3.53 8.06
N ASP A 27 14.08 3.28 8.75
CA ASP A 27 12.80 3.18 8.10
C ASP A 27 12.51 4.56 7.49
N PRO A 28 12.52 4.70 6.15
CA PRO A 28 12.43 6.02 5.56
C PRO A 28 11.09 6.61 5.98
N ALA A 29 11.10 7.87 6.40
CA ALA A 29 9.87 8.63 6.69
C ALA A 29 9.14 8.98 5.37
N ARG A 30 9.16 8.07 4.40
CA ARG A 30 8.60 8.19 3.07
C ARG A 30 7.64 7.03 2.86
N TRP A 31 6.46 7.35 2.37
CA TRP A 31 5.41 6.38 2.08
C TRP A 31 4.88 6.64 0.69
N VAL A 32 4.60 5.56 -0.04
CA VAL A 32 3.93 5.65 -1.35
C VAL A 32 2.51 5.14 -1.18
N THR A 33 1.56 5.89 -1.70
CA THR A 33 0.16 5.49 -1.79
C THR A 33 -0.37 5.71 -3.20
N ILE A 34 -1.43 5.00 -3.56
CA ILE A 34 -2.12 5.14 -4.84
C ILE A 34 -3.45 5.85 -4.56
N ASN A 35 -3.71 6.94 -5.27
CA ASN A 35 -5.02 7.59 -5.23
C ASN A 35 -6.04 6.80 -6.07
N PRO A 36 -7.07 6.19 -5.46
CA PRO A 36 -8.04 5.38 -6.19
C PRO A 36 -8.91 6.18 -7.17
N LEU A 37 -9.04 7.50 -6.98
CA LEU A 37 -9.82 8.38 -7.86
C LEU A 37 -9.12 8.65 -9.21
N VAL A 38 -7.78 8.53 -9.25
CA VAL A 38 -6.96 8.78 -10.45
C VAL A 38 -6.45 7.48 -11.07
N CYS A 39 -6.36 6.41 -10.28
CA CYS A 39 -5.88 5.13 -10.77
C CYS A 39 -6.83 4.61 -11.86
N GLU A 40 -6.32 4.07 -12.97
CA GLU A 40 -7.14 3.40 -14.00
C GLU A 40 -6.94 1.88 -14.04
N GLY A 41 -6.11 1.34 -13.16
CA GLY A 41 -5.86 -0.11 -13.09
C GLY A 41 -4.94 -0.66 -14.20
N CYS A 42 -4.16 0.20 -14.88
CA CYS A 42 -3.24 -0.19 -15.96
C CYS A 42 -2.25 -1.31 -15.60
N GLY A 43 -1.81 -1.38 -14.34
CA GLY A 43 -0.96 -2.46 -13.84
C GLY A 43 0.54 -2.29 -14.07
N ASP A 44 1.00 -1.16 -14.62
CA ASP A 44 2.43 -0.88 -14.86
C ASP A 44 3.26 -0.96 -13.57
N CYS A 45 2.69 -0.47 -12.46
CA CYS A 45 3.30 -0.57 -11.15
C CYS A 45 3.65 -2.02 -10.76
N ASN A 46 2.81 -2.99 -11.10
CA ASN A 46 3.08 -4.41 -10.82
C ASN A 46 4.00 -5.04 -11.88
N ALA A 47 3.90 -4.63 -13.14
CA ALA A 47 4.77 -5.13 -14.21
C ALA A 47 6.24 -4.78 -13.96
N VAL A 48 6.51 -3.58 -13.44
CA VAL A 48 7.88 -3.11 -13.14
C VAL A 48 8.40 -3.67 -11.82
N SER A 49 7.61 -3.61 -10.75
CA SER A 49 8.07 -4.00 -9.41
C SER A 49 7.90 -5.47 -9.06
N ASN A 50 6.98 -6.19 -9.73
CA ASN A 50 6.49 -7.51 -9.34
C ASN A 50 6.12 -7.57 -7.83
N CYS A 51 5.55 -6.48 -7.31
CA CYS A 51 5.35 -6.28 -5.88
C CYS A 51 4.03 -6.91 -5.41
N LEU A 52 4.13 -7.89 -4.52
CA LEU A 52 2.98 -8.54 -3.86
C LEU A 52 2.16 -7.59 -3.00
N SER A 53 2.72 -6.47 -2.58
CA SER A 53 2.03 -5.47 -1.76
C SER A 53 1.02 -4.64 -2.58
N VAL A 54 1.08 -4.67 -3.92
CA VAL A 54 0.11 -4.00 -4.79
C VAL A 54 -1.12 -4.90 -4.97
N VAL A 55 -2.16 -4.61 -4.20
CA VAL A 55 -3.41 -5.36 -4.20
C VAL A 55 -4.45 -4.70 -5.10
N GLN A 56 -5.41 -5.49 -5.57
CA GLN A 56 -6.58 -4.98 -6.29
C GLN A 56 -7.59 -4.45 -5.28
N LEU A 57 -8.16 -3.28 -5.57
CA LEU A 57 -9.23 -2.66 -4.79
C LEU A 57 -10.46 -2.51 -5.69
N GLU A 58 -11.59 -3.00 -5.24
CA GLU A 58 -12.88 -2.79 -5.92
C GLU A 58 -13.48 -1.47 -5.46
N THR A 59 -13.77 -0.60 -6.43
CA THR A 59 -14.36 0.72 -6.19
C THR A 59 -15.53 0.93 -7.16
N GLU A 60 -16.36 1.93 -6.89
CA GLU A 60 -17.49 2.30 -7.77
C GLU A 60 -17.03 2.69 -9.19
N PHE A 61 -15.80 3.18 -9.32
CA PHE A 61 -15.15 3.54 -10.60
C PHE A 61 -14.45 2.36 -11.28
N GLY A 62 -14.70 1.13 -10.83
CA GLY A 62 -14.15 -0.10 -11.39
C GLY A 62 -12.97 -0.67 -10.60
N ARG A 63 -12.16 -1.49 -11.29
CA ARG A 63 -11.00 -2.19 -10.71
C ARG A 63 -9.83 -1.24 -10.58
N LYS A 64 -9.43 -0.94 -9.35
CA LYS A 64 -8.32 -0.05 -9.02
C LYS A 64 -7.21 -0.82 -8.30
N ARG A 65 -6.11 -0.14 -7.99
CA ARG A 65 -4.99 -0.70 -7.23
C ARG A 65 -4.78 0.07 -5.95
N ALA A 66 -4.36 -0.65 -4.91
CA ALA A 66 -3.97 -0.08 -3.63
C ALA A 66 -2.68 -0.74 -3.15
N ILE A 67 -1.90 -0.01 -2.36
CA ILE A 67 -0.69 -0.55 -1.74
C ILE A 67 -1.05 -0.99 -0.32
N ASN A 68 -0.86 -2.28 -0.02
CA ASN A 68 -0.95 -2.78 1.34
C ASN A 68 0.28 -2.32 2.11
N GLN A 69 0.06 -1.33 2.97
CA GLN A 69 1.10 -0.65 3.72
C GLN A 69 1.72 -1.49 4.83
N SER A 70 0.98 -2.48 5.35
CA SER A 70 1.48 -3.40 6.38
C SER A 70 2.45 -4.43 5.81
N ALA A 71 2.30 -4.77 4.53
CA ALA A 71 3.11 -5.74 3.83
C ALA A 71 4.14 -5.12 2.87
N CYS A 72 4.23 -3.78 2.80
CA CYS A 72 5.15 -3.08 1.91
C CYS A 72 6.59 -3.15 2.45
N ASN A 73 7.52 -3.57 1.61
CA ASN A 73 8.96 -3.63 1.92
C ASN A 73 9.69 -2.29 1.77
N LYS A 74 8.99 -1.23 1.31
CA LYS A 74 9.51 0.11 1.06
C LYS A 74 10.74 0.16 0.15
N ASP A 75 10.82 -0.74 -0.84
CA ASP A 75 11.87 -0.71 -1.87
C ASP A 75 11.65 0.37 -2.94
N PHE A 76 10.45 0.96 -2.98
CA PHE A 76 10.00 2.01 -3.91
C PHE A 76 10.20 1.70 -5.41
N SER A 77 10.43 0.45 -5.77
CA SER A 77 10.58 -0.02 -7.15
C SER A 77 9.35 0.27 -8.01
N CYS A 78 8.18 0.41 -7.39
CA CYS A 78 6.93 0.78 -8.06
C CYS A 78 6.95 2.19 -8.67
N LEU A 79 7.81 3.11 -8.18
CA LEU A 79 7.94 4.47 -8.71
C LEU A 79 8.69 4.53 -10.04
N GLU A 80 9.40 3.47 -10.42
CA GLU A 80 10.01 3.34 -11.75
C GLU A 80 8.94 3.14 -12.84
N GLY A 81 7.74 2.71 -12.44
CA GLY A 81 6.57 2.62 -13.31
C GLY A 81 5.91 3.98 -13.53
N PHE A 82 5.40 4.19 -14.74
CA PHE A 82 4.68 5.41 -15.08
C PHE A 82 3.22 5.31 -14.64
N CYS A 83 2.91 5.80 -13.44
CA CYS A 83 1.53 5.85 -12.95
C CYS A 83 1.17 7.26 -12.44
N PRO A 84 0.19 7.96 -13.04
CA PRO A 84 -0.19 9.32 -12.64
C PRO A 84 -0.87 9.38 -11.27
N SER A 85 -1.27 8.22 -10.71
CA SER A 85 -1.97 8.14 -9.42
C SER A 85 -1.05 8.03 -8.20
N PHE A 86 0.27 8.02 -8.38
CA PHE A 86 1.20 7.91 -7.25
C PHE A 86 1.22 9.18 -6.41
N VAL A 87 1.08 8.99 -5.11
CA VAL A 87 1.24 10.04 -4.11
C VAL A 87 2.33 9.59 -3.15
N VAL A 88 3.38 10.40 -3.06
CA VAL A 88 4.49 10.20 -2.14
C VAL A 88 4.26 11.11 -0.94
N LEU A 89 4.26 10.53 0.25
CA LEU A 89 4.16 11.26 1.51
C LEU A 89 5.51 11.21 2.21
N GLU A 90 6.09 12.37 2.49
CA GLU A 90 7.38 12.51 3.17
C GLU A 90 7.18 13.14 4.56
N GLY A 91 7.99 12.74 5.54
CA GLY A 91 7.96 13.27 6.90
C GLY A 91 6.75 12.85 7.74
N VAL A 92 5.93 11.90 7.26
CA VAL A 92 4.73 11.45 7.99
C VAL A 92 4.97 10.17 8.78
N THR A 93 4.58 10.22 10.04
CA THR A 93 4.39 9.06 10.91
C THR A 93 2.91 8.66 10.91
N ARG A 94 2.63 7.39 10.59
CA ARG A 94 1.25 6.88 10.68
C ARG A 94 0.90 6.64 12.14
N LYS A 95 -0.17 7.27 12.61
CA LYS A 95 -0.80 6.87 13.86
C LYS A 95 -1.39 5.47 13.64
N ALA A 96 -0.98 4.49 14.44
CA ALA A 96 -1.68 3.22 14.48
C ALA A 96 -3.15 3.52 14.81
N SER A 97 -4.09 2.89 14.09
CA SER A 97 -5.51 3.01 14.43
C SER A 97 -5.69 2.44 15.83
N GLU A 98 -5.77 3.31 16.83
CA GLU A 98 -6.35 2.92 18.11
C GLU A 98 -7.74 2.39 17.79
N LEU A 99 -8.03 1.17 18.23
CA LEU A 99 -9.39 0.63 18.19
C LEU A 99 -10.23 1.55 19.08
N VAL A 100 -10.81 2.58 18.49
CA VAL A 100 -11.72 3.48 19.18
C VAL A 100 -12.90 2.63 19.59
N ASP A 101 -13.10 2.49 20.90
CA ASP A 101 -14.26 1.77 21.41
C ASP A 101 -15.51 2.46 20.87
N SER A 102 -16.30 1.68 20.14
CA SER A 102 -17.53 2.14 19.51
C SER A 102 -18.55 2.74 20.49
N SER A 103 -18.37 2.54 21.80
CA SER A 103 -19.15 3.14 22.88
C SER A 103 -18.82 4.62 23.15
N GLN A 104 -17.67 5.11 22.71
CA GLN A 104 -17.18 6.48 22.98
C GLN A 104 -17.41 7.45 21.81
N LEU A 105 -17.99 7.00 20.70
CA LEU A 105 -18.28 7.84 19.54
C LEU A 105 -19.56 8.66 19.79
N PRO A 106 -19.54 9.99 19.59
CA PRO A 106 -20.73 10.81 19.67
C PRO A 106 -21.77 10.40 18.60
N ASP A 107 -23.05 10.41 18.99
CA ASP A 107 -24.17 10.11 18.09
C ASP A 107 -24.33 11.21 17.03
N LEU A 108 -23.67 11.03 15.88
CA LEU A 108 -23.82 11.86 14.70
C LEU A 108 -24.85 11.25 13.73
N PRO A 109 -25.68 12.07 13.05
CA PRO A 109 -26.60 11.58 12.04
C PRO A 109 -25.82 10.89 10.90
N GLY A 110 -26.06 9.59 10.70
CA GLY A 110 -25.36 8.76 9.71
C GLY A 110 -24.62 7.56 10.30
N ASN A 111 -24.49 7.44 11.62
CA ASN A 111 -23.99 6.22 12.25
C ASN A 111 -25.04 5.09 12.13
N PRO A 112 -24.72 3.93 11.51
CA PRO A 112 -25.67 2.82 11.37
C PRO A 112 -26.13 2.22 12.72
N ARG A 113 -25.46 2.54 13.84
CA ARG A 113 -25.88 2.13 15.20
C ARG A 113 -26.88 3.06 15.89
N SER A 114 -27.11 4.27 15.38
CA SER A 114 -28.03 5.26 16.00
C SER A 114 -29.52 4.97 15.71
N ARG A 115 -29.87 3.71 15.41
CA ARG A 115 -31.26 3.20 15.31
C ARG A 115 -31.68 2.35 16.51
N LYS A 116 -30.99 2.44 17.64
CA LYS A 116 -31.48 1.84 18.90
C LYS A 116 -32.37 2.83 19.63
N GLY A 117 -33.51 3.12 19.00
CA GLY A 117 -34.58 3.93 19.55
C GLY A 117 -35.91 3.21 19.39
N ARG A 118 -36.29 2.49 20.45
CA ARG A 118 -37.68 2.37 20.93
C ARG A 118 -38.67 1.62 20.02
N LEU A 119 -38.66 0.29 20.08
CA LEU A 119 -39.93 -0.44 20.03
C LEU A 119 -40.54 -0.40 21.44
N THR A 120 -41.30 0.66 21.69
CA THR A 120 -42.23 0.73 22.82
C THR A 120 -43.52 1.26 22.25
N THR A 121 -44.40 0.37 21.81
CA THR A 121 -45.82 0.68 21.70
C THR A 121 -46.65 -0.59 21.81
N CYS A 122 -47.52 -0.55 22.83
CA CYS A 122 -48.67 -1.38 23.17
C CYS A 122 -48.40 -2.84 23.58
#